data_AF-A0A915P024-F1
#
_entry.id   AF-A0A915P024-F1
#
_cell.length_a   1.000
_cell.length_b   1.000
_cell.length_c   1.000
_cell.angle_alpha   90.00
_cell.angle_beta   90.00
_cell.angle_gamma   90.00
#
_symmetry.space_group_name_H-M   'P 1'
#
loop_
_entity.id
_entity.type
_entity.pdbx_description
1 polymer ?
#
loop_
_entity_poly.entity_id
_entity_poly.type
_entity_poly.pdbx_seq_one_letter_code
_entity_poly.pdbx_strand_id
1 'polypeptide(L)'
;MTYRADSNIYYPYDAFIQCNGKCQADEYWSEKEVLEIVRRKTKLAMQATSDSTPSKRESLVAELSKLISIDLYGNCDGYAKCGYGHCYKQELGK
;
A
#
# COMPACT_ATOMS: atom_id res chain seq x y z
N MET A 1 -19.54 -2.53 -9.28
CA MET A 1 -19.65 -2.27 -7.83
C MET A 1 -19.11 -0.89 -7.56
N THR A 2 -19.92 0.00 -6.98
CA THR A 2 -19.47 1.29 -6.46
C THR A 2 -18.81 1.07 -5.10
N TYR A 3 -17.86 1.94 -4.73
CA TYR A 3 -17.11 1.82 -3.45
C TYR A 3 -18.02 1.84 -2.21
N ARG A 4 -19.20 2.46 -2.33
CA ARG A 4 -20.26 2.41 -1.32
C ARG A 4 -21.59 1.96 -1.92
N ALA A 5 -22.38 1.26 -1.13
CA ALA A 5 -23.70 0.77 -1.50
C ALA A 5 -24.74 1.90 -1.69
N ASP A 6 -24.51 3.08 -1.10
CA ASP A 6 -25.36 4.28 -1.17
C ASP A 6 -24.92 5.27 -2.27
N SER A 7 -23.86 4.96 -3.01
CA SER A 7 -23.36 5.83 -4.07
C SER A 7 -24.08 5.57 -5.39
N ASN A 8 -24.81 6.58 -5.85
CA ASN A 8 -25.37 6.60 -7.21
C ASN A 8 -24.33 6.97 -8.28
N ILE A 9 -23.12 7.38 -7.86
CA ILE A 9 -22.01 7.65 -8.77
C ILE A 9 -21.34 6.33 -9.12
N TYR A 10 -21.42 5.93 -10.39
CA TYR A 10 -20.78 4.73 -10.92
C TYR A 10 -19.25 4.92 -10.95
N TYR A 11 -18.57 4.34 -9.96
CA TYR A 11 -17.12 4.25 -9.88
C TYR A 11 -16.73 2.78 -9.67
N PRO A 12 -16.57 2.00 -10.76
CA PRO A 12 -16.19 0.60 -10.66
C PRO A 12 -14.78 0.47 -10.05
N TYR A 13 -14.58 -0.54 -9.20
CA TYR A 13 -13.24 -0.96 -8.80
C TYR A 13 -12.42 -1.28 -10.04
N ASP A 14 -11.17 -0.79 -10.09
CA ASP A 14 -10.19 -0.92 -11.19
C ASP A 14 -10.51 -2.08 -12.13
N ALA A 15 -11.22 -1.74 -13.21
CA ALA A 15 -11.52 -2.70 -14.26
C ALA A 15 -10.27 -2.81 -15.12
N PHE A 16 -9.62 -3.97 -15.12
CA PHE A 16 -8.55 -4.26 -16.06
C PHE A 16 -9.17 -4.37 -17.46
N ILE A 17 -8.94 -3.37 -18.31
CA ILE A 17 -9.38 -3.37 -19.70
C ILE A 17 -8.21 -3.86 -20.55
N GLN A 18 -8.43 -4.88 -21.39
CA GLN A 18 -7.41 -5.30 -22.35
C GLN A 18 -7.11 -4.17 -23.33
N CYS A 19 -5.83 -3.84 -23.49
CA CYS A 19 -5.42 -2.80 -24.40
C CYS A 19 -5.50 -3.26 -25.85
N ASN A 20 -6.34 -2.61 -26.65
CA ASN A 20 -6.52 -2.89 -28.08
C ASN A 20 -5.53 -2.11 -28.97
N GLY A 21 -4.29 -1.90 -28.52
CA GLY A 21 -3.22 -1.23 -29.29
C GLY A 21 -3.32 0.29 -29.43
N LYS A 22 -4.23 0.95 -28.69
CA LYS A 22 -4.39 2.43 -28.67
C LYS A 22 -3.99 3.08 -27.35
N CYS A 23 -3.55 2.30 -26.37
CA CYS A 23 -3.17 2.83 -25.08
C CYS A 23 -1.77 3.42 -25.18
N GLN A 24 -1.55 4.55 -24.51
CA GLN A 24 -0.31 5.29 -24.68
C GLN A 24 0.84 4.54 -23.99
N ALA A 25 2.04 4.54 -24.58
CA ALA A 25 3.16 3.73 -24.10
C ALA A 25 3.67 4.15 -22.70
N ASP A 26 3.38 5.38 -22.27
CA ASP A 26 3.62 5.91 -20.93
C ASP A 26 2.69 5.31 -19.85
N GLU A 27 1.63 4.60 -20.24
CA GLU A 27 0.74 3.88 -19.32
C GLU A 27 1.20 2.44 -19.04
N TYR A 28 2.25 1.94 -19.71
CA TYR A 28 2.67 0.54 -19.62
C TYR A 28 4.15 0.39 -19.33
N TRP A 29 4.48 -0.38 -18.30
CA TRP A 29 5.84 -0.84 -18.07
C TRP A 29 6.12 -2.06 -18.93
N SER A 30 7.27 -2.07 -19.61
CA SER A 30 7.78 -3.26 -20.26
C SER A 30 8.06 -4.35 -19.22
N GLU A 31 7.99 -5.62 -19.63
CA GLU A 31 8.27 -6.75 -18.73
C GLU A 31 9.66 -6.63 -18.07
N LYS A 32 10.64 -6.09 -18.80
CA LYS A 32 11.98 -5.82 -18.26
C LYS A 32 11.96 -4.78 -17.16
N GLU A 33 11.25 -3.67 -17.35
CA GLU A 33 11.09 -2.62 -16.33
C GLU A 33 10.36 -3.17 -15.10
N VAL A 34 9.28 -3.94 -15.29
CA VAL A 34 8.57 -4.58 -14.19
C VAL A 34 9.50 -5.51 -13.41
N LEU A 35 10.27 -6.37 -14.10
CA LEU A 35 11.21 -7.29 -13.45
C LEU A 35 12.32 -6.54 -12.69
N GLU A 36 12.83 -5.44 -13.24
CA GLU A 36 13.83 -4.63 -12.53
C GLU A 36 13.25 -3.91 -11.31
N ILE A 37 12.01 -3.41 -11.39
CA ILE A 37 11.31 -2.79 -10.26
C ILE A 37 11.07 -3.83 -9.17
N VAL A 38 10.54 -5.00 -9.55
CA VAL A 38 10.25 -6.10 -8.62
C VAL A 38 11.53 -6.60 -7.95
N ARG A 39 12.63 -6.79 -8.69
CA ARG A 39 13.92 -7.20 -8.11
C ARG A 39 14.50 -6.20 -7.12
N ARG A 40 14.26 -4.90 -7.33
CA ARG A 40 14.70 -3.83 -6.42
C ARG A 40 13.75 -3.63 -5.24
N LYS A 41 12.55 -4.20 -5.28
CA LYS A 41 11.52 -4.03 -4.25
C LYS A 41 11.86 -4.86 -3.02
N THR A 42 12.46 -4.22 -2.02
CA THR A 42 12.83 -4.86 -0.75
C THR A 42 11.69 -4.88 0.27
N LYS A 43 10.65 -4.07 0.05
CA LYS A 43 9.50 -3.90 0.95
C LYS A 43 8.24 -4.43 0.29
N LEU A 44 7.62 -5.44 0.92
CA LEU A 44 6.49 -6.17 0.33
C LEU A 44 5.13 -5.61 0.78
N ALA A 45 4.98 -5.39 2.08
CA ALA A 45 3.72 -4.96 2.70
C ALA A 45 4.00 -3.90 3.77
N MET A 46 3.03 -3.00 3.96
CA MET A 46 3.10 -1.89 4.91
C MET A 46 1.79 -1.78 5.68
N GLN A 47 1.87 -1.49 6.97
CA GLN A 47 0.74 -1.07 7.79
C GLN A 47 1.03 0.31 8.41
N ALA A 48 0.04 1.21 8.35
CA ALA A 48 0.05 2.48 9.06
C ALA A 48 -1.15 2.54 10.03
N THR A 49 -0.89 2.68 11.33
CA THR A 49 -1.90 2.72 12.39
C THR A 49 -1.62 3.85 13.38
N SER A 50 -2.54 4.80 13.47
CA SER A 50 -2.42 5.96 14.38
C SER A 50 -3.15 5.79 15.70
N ASP A 51 -4.20 4.95 15.73
CA ASP A 51 -4.94 4.62 16.96
C ASP A 51 -5.38 3.14 16.96
N SER A 52 -5.56 2.60 18.17
CA SER A 52 -5.99 1.23 18.41
C SER A 52 -7.39 1.00 17.83
N THR A 53 -7.52 0.00 16.95
CA THR A 53 -8.79 -0.26 16.27
C THR A 53 -9.56 -1.38 16.97
N PRO A 54 -10.89 -1.27 17.17
CA PRO A 54 -11.70 -2.36 17.75
C PRO A 54 -11.61 -3.67 16.97
N SER A 55 -11.29 -3.60 15.67
CA SER A 55 -11.09 -4.75 14.80
C SER A 55 -9.86 -5.60 15.10
N LYS A 56 -8.97 -5.18 16.02
CA LYS A 56 -7.71 -5.87 16.35
C LYS A 56 -6.82 -6.16 15.14
N ARG A 57 -6.79 -5.25 14.16
CA ARG A 57 -6.00 -5.42 12.93
C ARG A 57 -4.51 -5.58 13.22
N GLU A 58 -4.02 -4.97 14.29
CA GLU A 58 -2.69 -5.15 14.84
C GLU A 58 -2.37 -6.62 15.17
N SER A 59 -3.34 -7.38 15.67
CA SER A 59 -3.13 -8.82 15.98
C SER A 59 -2.98 -9.65 14.70
N LEU A 60 -3.75 -9.34 13.66
CA LEU A 60 -3.62 -9.99 12.36
C LEU A 60 -2.25 -9.69 11.73
N VAL A 61 -1.83 -8.43 11.78
CA VAL A 61 -0.53 -8.05 11.21
C VAL A 61 0.63 -8.62 12.01
N ALA A 62 0.50 -8.75 13.34
CA ALA A 62 1.49 -9.45 14.16
C ALA A 62 1.69 -10.91 13.70
N GLU A 63 0.62 -11.65 13.41
CA GLU A 63 0.75 -13.01 12.86
C GLU A 63 1.32 -13.02 11.42
N LEU A 64 0.87 -12.11 10.55
CA LEU A 64 1.37 -12.02 9.18
C LEU A 64 2.86 -11.65 9.10
N SER A 65 3.33 -10.80 10.02
CA SER A 65 4.73 -10.36 10.09
C SER A 65 5.72 -11.50 10.36
N LYS A 66 5.24 -12.64 10.85
CA LYS A 66 6.06 -13.86 11.02
C LYS A 66 6.34 -14.57 9.70
N LEU A 67 5.46 -14.39 8.71
CA LEU A 67 5.52 -15.06 7.42
C LEU A 67 6.12 -14.17 6.32
N ILE A 68 5.85 -12.86 6.39
CA ILE A 68 6.30 -11.87 5.41
C ILE A 68 6.87 -10.64 6.11
N SER A 69 7.81 -9.96 5.45
CA SER A 69 8.30 -8.67 5.95
C SER A 69 7.24 -7.59 5.77
N ILE A 70 6.77 -7.03 6.90
CA ILE A 70 5.79 -5.94 6.94
C ILE A 70 6.44 -4.74 7.61
N ASP A 71 6.41 -3.59 6.96
CA ASP A 71 6.83 -2.34 7.57
C ASP A 71 5.67 -1.71 8.36
N LEU A 72 5.88 -1.52 9.66
CA LEU A 72 4.90 -0.97 10.60
C LEU A 72 5.20 0.50 10.90
N TYR A 73 4.17 1.33 10.75
CA TYR A 73 4.21 2.78 10.87
C TYR A 73 3.10 3.29 11.79
N GLY A 74 3.38 4.32 12.59
CA GLY A 74 2.41 4.95 13.47
C GLY A 74 2.60 4.64 14.96
N ASN A 75 1.61 4.97 15.80
CA ASN A 75 1.78 4.96 17.26
C ASN A 75 1.31 3.67 17.95
N CYS A 76 0.59 2.80 17.25
CA CYS A 76 -0.08 1.66 17.87
C CYS A 76 0.78 0.42 17.99
N ASP A 77 1.79 0.30 17.15
CA ASP A 77 2.75 -0.78 17.22
C ASP A 77 3.96 -0.23 17.98
N GLY A 78 4.19 -0.69 19.21
CA GLY A 78 5.29 -0.24 20.09
C GLY A 78 6.71 -0.44 19.51
N TYR A 79 6.81 -0.91 18.26
CA TYR A 79 8.02 -1.14 17.48
C TYR A 79 8.02 -0.34 16.16
N ALA A 80 7.13 0.64 16.00
CA ALA A 80 7.05 1.42 14.77
C ALA A 80 8.40 2.09 14.48
N LYS A 81 8.97 1.77 13.32
CA LYS A 81 10.25 2.32 12.86
C LYS A 81 10.17 3.83 12.57
N CYS A 82 8.98 4.40 12.67
CA CYS A 82 8.62 5.67 12.06
C CYS A 82 7.40 6.29 12.77
N GLY A 83 7.69 7.14 13.75
CA GLY A 83 6.72 8.01 14.41
C GLY A 83 6.71 9.42 13.83
N TYR A 84 5.79 10.27 14.31
CA TYR A 84 5.59 11.66 13.85
C TYR A 84 6.88 12.48 13.80
N GLY A 85 7.75 12.35 14.81
CA GLY A 85 8.99 13.12 14.89
C GLY A 85 10.08 12.68 13.91
N HIS A 86 10.11 11.39 13.53
CA HIS A 86 11.23 10.82 12.75
C HIS A 86 10.96 10.83 11.25
N CYS A 87 9.75 10.46 10.80
CA CYS A 87 9.49 10.31 9.37
C CYS A 87 8.89 11.51 8.69
N TYR A 88 8.03 12.27 9.37
CA TYR A 88 7.45 13.46 8.75
C TYR A 88 8.57 14.43 8.32
N LYS A 89 9.58 14.60 9.17
CA LYS A 89 10.74 15.45 8.87
C LYS A 89 11.72 14.85 7.84
N GLN A 90 11.91 13.52 7.81
CA GLN A 90 12.83 12.89 6.86
C GLN A 90 12.27 12.78 5.44
N GLU A 91 10.97 12.49 5.30
CA GLU A 91 10.36 12.15 4.01
C GLU A 91 9.64 13.34 3.35
N LEU A 92 9.09 14.27 4.16
CA LEU A 92 8.29 15.41 3.66
C LEU A 92 8.88 16.79 4.03
N GLY A 93 10.00 16.83 4.76
CA GLY A 93 10.67 18.05 5.19
C GLY A 93 11.77 18.56 4.25
N LYS A 94 11.75 18.16 2.97
CA LYS A 94 12.58 18.72 1.90
C LYS A 94 11.77 19.68 1.04
#